data_AF-A0A9D6IH43-F1
#
_entry.id   AF-A0A9D6IH43-F1
#
_cell.length_a   1.000
_cell.length_b   1.000
_cell.length_c   1.000
_cell.angle_alpha   90.00
_cell.angle_beta   90.00
_cell.angle_gamma   90.00
#
_symmetry.space_group_name_H-M   'P 1'
#
loop_
_entity.id
_entity.type
_entity.pdbx_description
1 polymer ?
#
loop_
_entity_poly.entity_id
_entity_poly.type
_entity_poly.pdbx_seq_one_letter_code
_entity_poly.pdbx_strand_id
1 'polypeptide(L)'
;MSEPKPPSPNAEVLARQLKESLARRRPQPWKPVLVVLALSTMVLAGLAYWLYPRPRPAPLQVMALDVICTSEETASVRARLLRSADDPVERSLQGHTLVFSSARPALAKANDDPVEIIVKSDEHGTASAEWPMAKNAVADYLVHYVDRDKQINQRDPGRVFVWPRDARLLIVDADATFDGSTVDPQASASLLALAREKWHIVYLALATTQAHEFRKTRGWIGANRGKLPVGPVLGRPHFADTELPADTRRAALDWLKQRFPGSHVAIAKNASAAQIAKDAGLRAIHVGPAPATAWKHVPAALK
;
A
#
# COMPACT_ATOMS: atom_id res chain seq x y z
N MET A 1 -42.78 -12.79 90.28
CA MET A 1 -41.42 -12.74 90.86
C MET A 1 -40.48 -12.32 89.75
N SER A 2 -40.06 -11.05 89.79
CA SER A 2 -39.25 -10.42 88.74
C SER A 2 -38.04 -9.80 89.43
N GLU A 3 -36.89 -10.45 89.31
CA GLU A 3 -35.63 -9.96 89.87
C GLU A 3 -35.09 -8.80 89.02
N PRO A 4 -34.60 -7.71 89.64
CA PRO A 4 -34.00 -6.59 88.93
C PRO A 4 -32.57 -6.93 88.48
N LYS A 5 -32.31 -6.72 87.19
CA LYS A 5 -31.00 -6.86 86.54
C LYS A 5 -30.03 -5.79 87.08
N PRO A 6 -28.83 -6.14 87.56
CA PRO A 6 -27.87 -5.17 88.09
C PRO A 6 -27.29 -4.29 86.97
N PRO A 7 -27.00 -2.99 87.24
CA PRO A 7 -26.42 -2.07 86.26
C PRO A 7 -24.94 -2.40 86.00
N SER A 8 -24.54 -2.41 84.72
CA SER A 8 -23.16 -2.65 84.29
C SER A 8 -22.28 -1.40 84.49
N PRO A 9 -21.31 -1.37 85.42
CA PRO A 9 -20.52 -0.17 85.72
C PRO A 9 -19.22 -0.03 84.90
N ASN A 10 -19.11 -0.71 83.75
CA ASN A 10 -17.84 -0.82 83.02
C ASN A 10 -17.77 -0.02 81.70
N ALA A 11 -18.89 0.54 81.22
CA ALA A 11 -18.89 1.24 79.93
C ALA A 11 -18.17 2.59 79.97
N GLU A 12 -18.35 3.38 81.03
CA GLU A 12 -17.74 4.72 81.14
C GLU A 12 -16.24 4.65 81.44
N VAL A 13 -15.80 3.65 82.21
CA VAL A 13 -14.38 3.43 82.51
C VAL A 13 -13.64 2.96 81.26
N LEU A 14 -14.23 2.04 80.48
CA LEU A 14 -13.70 1.64 79.17
C LEU A 14 -13.68 2.81 78.18
N ALA A 15 -14.72 3.65 78.16
CA ALA A 15 -14.77 4.83 77.31
C ALA A 15 -13.67 5.85 77.68
N ARG A 16 -13.40 6.07 78.97
CA ARG A 16 -12.30 6.94 79.42
C ARG A 16 -10.92 6.37 79.09
N GLN A 17 -10.70 5.07 79.29
CA GLN A 17 -9.43 4.42 78.93
C GLN A 17 -9.17 4.41 77.42
N LEU A 18 -10.21 4.23 76.59
CA LEU A 18 -10.08 4.38 75.14
C LEU A 18 -9.75 5.82 74.75
N LYS A 19 -10.37 6.81 75.39
CA LYS A 19 -10.11 8.23 75.13
C LYS A 19 -8.70 8.66 75.54
N GLU A 20 -8.21 8.20 76.69
CA GLU A 20 -6.84 8.44 77.14
C GLU A 20 -5.79 7.68 76.30
N SER A 21 -6.09 6.45 75.86
CA SER A 21 -5.17 5.70 74.99
C SER A 21 -5.10 6.27 73.56
N LEU A 22 -6.21 6.83 73.05
CA LEU A 22 -6.23 7.59 71.80
C LEU A 22 -5.53 8.95 71.94
N ALA A 23 -5.67 9.65 73.08
CA ALA A 23 -5.00 10.92 73.33
C ALA A 23 -3.47 10.77 73.50
N ARG A 24 -3.00 9.61 74.00
CA ARG A 24 -1.56 9.30 74.10
C ARG A 24 -0.94 8.77 72.81
N ARG A 25 -1.73 8.44 71.77
CA ARG A 25 -1.18 8.19 70.44
C ARG A 25 -0.68 9.52 69.87
N ARG A 26 0.63 9.79 70.07
CA ARG A 26 1.37 10.83 69.36
C ARG A 26 0.88 10.88 67.91
N PRO A 27 0.60 12.05 67.32
CA PRO A 27 0.20 12.16 65.93
C PRO A 27 1.29 11.48 65.10
N GLN A 28 0.97 10.28 64.64
CA GLN A 28 1.90 9.41 63.96
C GLN A 28 2.32 10.19 62.70
N PRO A 29 3.63 10.31 62.39
CA PRO A 29 4.13 11.24 61.38
C PRO A 29 3.85 10.74 59.94
N TRP A 30 2.59 10.44 59.62
CA TRP A 30 2.18 9.90 58.34
C TRP A 30 2.14 10.99 57.27
N LYS A 31 1.90 12.24 57.66
CA LYS A 31 1.93 13.40 56.75
C LYS A 31 3.27 13.53 56.01
N PRO A 32 4.45 13.57 56.67
CA PRO A 32 5.72 13.63 55.96
C PRO A 32 6.00 12.35 55.14
N VAL A 33 5.55 11.18 55.60
CA VAL A 33 5.68 9.93 54.84
C VAL A 33 4.91 9.98 53.52
N LEU A 34 3.67 10.50 53.53
CA LEU A 34 2.87 10.67 52.30
C LEU A 34 3.51 11.66 51.34
N VAL A 35 4.10 12.76 51.84
CA VAL A 35 4.81 13.74 51.00
C VAL A 35 6.04 13.11 50.35
N VAL A 36 6.86 12.38 51.11
CA VAL A 36 8.04 11.68 50.57
C VAL A 36 7.63 10.63 49.54
N LEU A 37 6.56 9.87 49.80
CA LEU A 37 6.05 8.88 48.87
C LEU A 37 5.58 9.53 47.56
N ALA A 38 4.81 10.62 47.65
CA ALA A 38 4.34 11.37 46.48
C ALA A 38 5.50 11.97 45.67
N LEU A 39 6.54 12.49 46.34
CA LEU A 39 7.72 13.02 45.67
C LEU A 39 8.49 11.89 44.97
N SER A 40 8.65 10.75 45.65
CA SER A 40 9.34 9.57 45.10
C SER A 40 8.61 9.01 43.88
N THR A 41 7.28 8.87 43.94
CA THR A 41 6.49 8.40 42.78
C THR A 41 6.54 9.38 41.62
N MET A 42 6.52 10.69 41.89
CA MET A 42 6.65 11.71 40.84
C MET A 42 8.02 11.68 40.16
N VAL A 43 9.10 11.50 40.93
CA VAL A 43 10.47 11.34 40.38
C VAL A 43 10.57 10.05 39.56
N LEU A 44 10.06 8.93 40.07
CA LEU A 44 10.05 7.65 39.34
C LEU A 44 9.23 7.73 38.05
N ALA A 45 8.08 8.42 38.04
CA ALA A 45 7.28 8.63 36.85
C ALA A 45 8.00 9.51 35.81
N GLY A 46 8.69 10.57 36.25
CA GLY A 46 9.51 11.41 35.38
C GLY A 46 10.68 10.64 34.75
N LEU A 47 11.38 9.83 35.56
CA LEU A 47 12.44 8.94 35.09
C LEU A 47 11.92 7.88 34.13
N ALA A 48 10.77 7.28 34.44
CA ALA A 48 10.11 6.33 33.56
C ALA A 48 9.73 6.98 32.23
N TYR A 49 9.16 8.19 32.23
CA TYR A 49 8.83 8.94 31.01
C TYR A 49 10.08 9.30 30.19
N TRP A 50 11.17 9.69 30.86
CA TRP A 50 12.42 10.07 30.20
C TRP A 50 13.15 8.87 29.60
N LEU A 51 13.13 7.73 30.30
CA LEU A 51 13.71 6.45 29.84
C LEU A 51 12.77 5.67 28.93
N TYR A 52 11.48 6.03 28.86
CA TYR A 52 10.53 5.30 28.02
C TYR A 52 10.95 5.47 26.56
N PRO A 53 11.29 4.38 25.86
CA PRO A 53 11.67 4.48 24.46
C PRO A 53 10.50 5.06 23.68
N ARG A 54 10.69 6.25 23.11
CA ARG A 54 9.68 6.84 22.24
C ARG A 54 9.40 5.83 21.12
N PRO A 55 8.12 5.49 20.84
CA PRO A 55 7.79 4.55 19.79
C PRO A 55 8.42 5.05 18.49
N ARG A 56 9.34 4.25 17.97
CA ARG A 56 10.07 4.65 16.77
C ARG A 56 9.10 4.62 15.59
N PRO A 57 9.18 5.63 14.71
CA PRO A 57 8.63 5.57 13.39
C PRO A 57 8.69 4.19 12.71
N ALA A 58 7.55 3.72 12.20
CA ALA A 58 7.58 2.67 11.20
C ALA A 58 8.31 3.22 9.95
N PRO A 59 9.16 2.41 9.30
CA PRO A 59 9.86 2.86 8.09
C PRO A 59 8.86 3.14 6.98
N LEU A 60 9.11 4.20 6.20
CA LEU A 60 8.36 4.46 4.97
C LEU A 60 8.61 3.32 3.99
N GLN A 61 7.54 2.91 3.30
CA GLN A 61 7.63 1.91 2.25
C GLN A 61 7.74 2.58 0.90
N VAL A 62 8.55 2.02 0.00
CA VAL A 62 8.65 2.46 -1.39
C VAL A 62 7.91 1.49 -2.31
N MET A 63 7.23 2.05 -3.31
CA MET A 63 6.52 1.29 -4.32
C MET A 63 6.78 1.91 -5.69
N ALA A 64 7.43 1.14 -6.56
CA ALA A 64 7.58 1.46 -7.97
C ALA A 64 6.26 1.18 -8.70
N LEU A 65 5.97 1.97 -9.73
CA LEU A 65 4.77 1.83 -10.55
C LEU A 65 5.17 1.41 -11.97
N ASP A 66 4.44 0.47 -12.55
CA ASP A 66 4.68 0.17 -13.96
C ASP A 66 4.20 1.35 -14.81
N VAL A 67 5.00 1.71 -15.82
CA VAL A 67 4.76 2.84 -16.70
C VAL A 67 4.63 2.33 -18.12
N ILE A 68 3.67 2.90 -18.83
CA ILE A 68 3.47 2.71 -20.25
C ILE A 68 3.56 4.07 -20.94
N CYS A 69 4.34 4.16 -22.01
CA CYS A 69 4.47 5.36 -22.83
C CYS A 69 4.55 5.00 -24.32
N THR A 70 4.32 6.00 -25.17
CA THR A 70 4.50 5.86 -26.62
C THR A 70 5.97 6.06 -27.00
N SER A 71 6.35 5.61 -28.19
CA SER A 71 7.71 5.79 -28.74
C SER A 71 8.08 7.24 -29.08
N GLU A 72 7.12 8.16 -29.04
CA GLU A 72 7.29 9.61 -29.27
C GLU A 72 7.52 10.38 -27.96
N GLU A 73 7.21 9.78 -26.81
CA GLU A 73 7.30 10.42 -25.51
C GLU A 73 8.58 10.02 -24.77
N THR A 74 9.11 10.94 -23.97
CA THR A 74 10.14 10.61 -23.00
C THR A 74 9.56 9.68 -21.94
N ALA A 75 10.13 8.50 -21.79
CA ALA A 75 9.77 7.58 -20.73
C ALA A 75 10.02 8.24 -19.36
N SER A 76 9.04 8.20 -18.46
CA SER A 76 9.18 8.70 -17.10
C SER A 76 8.86 7.60 -16.11
N VAL A 77 9.86 7.10 -15.38
CA VAL A 77 9.63 6.18 -14.26
C VAL A 77 8.94 6.90 -13.11
N ARG A 78 8.17 6.17 -12.32
CA ARG A 78 7.42 6.73 -11.19
C ARG A 78 7.45 5.80 -10.00
N ALA A 79 7.61 6.38 -8.83
CA ALA A 79 7.45 5.69 -7.56
C ALA A 79 6.65 6.51 -6.57
N ARG A 80 6.20 5.83 -5.52
CA ARG A 80 5.52 6.45 -4.40
C ARG A 80 6.07 5.94 -3.07
N LEU A 81 6.18 6.85 -2.12
CA LEU A 81 6.35 6.59 -0.71
C LEU A 81 5.01 6.39 -0.03
N LEU A 82 4.95 5.39 0.82
CA LEU A 82 3.76 4.98 1.53
C LEU A 82 4.07 4.93 3.02
N ARG A 83 3.10 5.34 3.82
CA ARG A 83 3.13 5.12 5.26
C ARG A 83 2.81 3.65 5.55
N SER A 84 3.42 3.08 6.58
CA SER A 84 2.93 1.81 7.11
C SER A 84 1.52 2.01 7.67
N ALA A 85 0.63 1.04 7.48
CA ALA A 85 -0.72 1.11 8.06
C ALA A 85 -0.68 1.19 9.60
N ASP A 86 0.37 0.63 10.21
CA ASP A 86 0.59 0.60 11.65
C ASP A 86 1.36 1.82 12.19
N ASP A 87 1.64 2.84 11.36
CA ASP A 87 2.38 4.02 11.81
C ASP A 87 1.47 4.98 12.58
N PRO A 88 1.67 5.17 13.90
CA PRO A 88 0.80 6.03 14.71
C PRO A 88 1.04 7.53 14.47
N VAL A 89 2.10 7.91 13.73
CA VAL A 89 2.49 9.31 13.54
C VAL A 89 2.21 9.75 12.12
N GLU A 90 1.44 10.82 11.98
CA GLU A 90 1.28 11.48 10.69
C GLU A 90 2.60 12.16 10.28
N ARG A 91 3.19 11.71 9.18
CA ARG A 91 4.43 12.28 8.65
C ARG A 91 4.24 12.84 7.26
N SER A 92 4.93 13.95 6.99
CA SER A 92 5.08 14.46 5.63
C SER A 92 5.77 13.42 4.75
N LEU A 93 5.21 13.23 3.56
CA LEU A 93 5.79 12.41 2.50
C LEU A 93 6.64 13.24 1.53
N GLN A 94 6.74 14.56 1.75
CA GLN A 94 7.47 15.49 0.89
C GLN A 94 8.97 15.53 1.20
N GLY A 95 9.78 15.69 0.16
CA GLY A 95 11.21 15.99 0.29
C GLY A 95 12.10 14.79 0.64
N HIS A 96 11.54 13.58 0.69
CA HIS A 96 12.28 12.34 0.88
C HIS A 96 13.01 11.96 -0.40
N THR A 97 14.22 11.42 -0.26
CA THR A 97 15.07 11.06 -1.40
C THR A 97 14.75 9.65 -1.89
N LEU A 98 14.35 9.53 -3.15
CA LEU A 98 14.25 8.26 -3.86
C LEU A 98 15.33 8.17 -4.92
N VAL A 99 15.84 6.96 -5.12
CA VAL A 99 16.83 6.67 -6.14
C VAL A 99 16.26 5.62 -7.08
N PHE A 100 16.22 5.96 -8.36
CA PHE A 100 15.86 5.07 -9.45
C PHE A 100 17.16 4.52 -10.05
N SER A 101 17.30 3.20 -10.09
CA SER A 101 18.50 2.53 -10.61
C SER A 101 18.14 1.47 -11.65
N SER A 102 18.95 1.29 -12.69
CA SER A 102 18.72 0.23 -13.67
C SER A 102 18.82 -1.15 -13.01
N ALA A 103 17.87 -2.05 -13.30
CA ALA A 103 17.97 -3.42 -12.85
C ALA A 103 19.04 -4.12 -13.69
N ARG A 104 20.28 -4.21 -13.19
CA ARG A 104 21.35 -4.93 -13.90
C ARG A 104 20.90 -6.37 -14.15
N PRO A 105 20.77 -6.83 -15.41
CA PRO A 105 20.65 -8.26 -15.66
C PRO A 105 21.95 -8.91 -15.18
N ALA A 106 21.87 -10.12 -14.62
CA ALA A 106 23.03 -10.88 -14.13
C ALA A 106 24.11 -11.13 -15.21
N LEU A 107 23.79 -10.85 -16.49
CA LEU A 107 24.61 -11.01 -17.68
C LEU A 107 25.07 -9.68 -18.32
N ALA A 108 24.83 -8.52 -17.69
CA ALA A 108 25.33 -7.25 -18.22
C ALA A 108 26.87 -7.24 -18.23
N LYS A 109 27.45 -6.79 -19.35
CA LYS A 109 28.90 -6.60 -19.46
C LYS A 109 29.35 -5.59 -18.40
N ALA A 110 30.49 -5.85 -17.77
CA ALA A 110 31.01 -5.08 -16.63
C ALA A 110 31.27 -3.57 -16.89
N ASN A 111 31.12 -3.08 -18.13
CA ASN A 111 31.43 -1.72 -18.55
C ASN A 111 30.20 -0.80 -18.74
N ASP A 112 28.97 -1.28 -18.55
CA ASP A 112 27.81 -0.39 -18.56
C ASP A 112 27.59 0.18 -17.14
N ASP A 113 27.83 1.49 -17.01
CA ASP A 113 27.55 2.21 -15.78
C ASP A 113 26.05 2.12 -15.46
N PRO A 114 25.68 1.80 -14.21
CA PRO A 114 24.28 1.72 -13.83
C PRO A 114 23.70 3.13 -13.89
N VAL A 115 22.59 3.29 -14.61
CA VAL A 115 21.85 4.55 -14.60
C VAL A 115 21.25 4.70 -13.21
N GLU A 116 21.68 5.72 -12.48
CA GLU A 116 21.13 6.11 -11.18
C GLU A 116 20.62 7.55 -11.25
N ILE A 117 19.36 7.75 -10.86
CA ILE A 117 18.72 9.07 -10.86
C ILE A 117 18.11 9.31 -9.48
N ILE A 118 18.52 10.41 -8.86
CA ILE A 118 18.13 10.79 -7.50
C ILE A 118 17.07 11.89 -7.59
N VAL A 119 15.89 11.65 -7.03
CA VAL A 119 14.77 12.59 -7.06
C VAL A 119 14.14 12.71 -5.67
N LYS A 120 13.57 13.87 -5.37
CA LYS A 120 12.81 14.09 -4.13
C LYS A 120 11.32 13.86 -4.36
N SER A 121 10.65 13.29 -3.37
CA SER A 121 9.19 13.15 -3.39
C SER A 121 8.46 14.49 -3.24
N ASP A 122 7.30 14.57 -3.89
CA ASP A 122 6.33 15.66 -3.75
C ASP A 122 5.46 15.52 -2.49
N GLU A 123 4.47 16.41 -2.34
CA GLU A 123 3.53 16.45 -1.22
C GLU A 123 2.71 15.16 -1.05
N HIS A 124 2.49 14.42 -2.14
CA HIS A 124 1.77 13.15 -2.16
C HIS A 124 2.70 11.94 -2.03
N GLY A 125 4.00 12.17 -1.76
CA GLY A 125 5.00 11.13 -1.68
C GLY A 125 5.38 10.54 -3.03
N THR A 126 5.01 11.16 -4.14
CA THR A 126 5.32 10.69 -5.49
C THR A 126 6.64 11.28 -5.97
N ALA A 127 7.42 10.48 -6.68
CA ALA A 127 8.61 10.94 -7.40
C ALA A 127 8.56 10.37 -8.82
N SER A 128 8.90 11.21 -9.80
CA SER A 128 9.00 10.82 -11.20
C SER A 128 10.34 11.28 -11.75
N ALA A 129 10.95 10.46 -12.61
CA ALA A 129 12.23 10.76 -13.26
C ALA A 129 12.16 10.38 -14.73
N GLU A 130 12.79 11.18 -15.60
CA GLU A 130 13.00 10.77 -16.99
C GLU A 130 13.91 9.56 -17.04
N TRP A 131 13.56 8.59 -17.86
CA TRP A 131 14.26 7.30 -17.93
C TRP A 131 14.81 7.08 -19.33
N PRO A 132 16.14 6.97 -19.49
CA PRO A 132 16.74 6.82 -20.80
C PRO A 132 16.41 5.44 -21.36
N MET A 133 15.64 5.40 -22.45
CA MET A 133 15.24 4.16 -23.11
C MET A 133 15.26 4.28 -24.63
N ALA A 134 15.59 3.17 -25.28
CA ALA A 134 15.37 3.01 -26.70
C ALA A 134 13.86 2.93 -27.01
N LYS A 135 13.50 3.30 -28.25
CA LYS A 135 12.14 3.16 -28.76
C LYS A 135 11.73 1.68 -28.79
N ASN A 136 10.46 1.41 -28.49
CA ASN A 136 9.86 0.06 -28.50
C ASN A 136 10.57 -0.96 -27.57
N ALA A 137 11.07 -0.50 -26.43
CA ALA A 137 11.77 -1.32 -25.46
C ALA A 137 10.94 -1.56 -24.19
N VAL A 138 11.30 -2.62 -23.46
CA VAL A 138 10.88 -2.86 -22.09
C VAL A 138 12.13 -2.78 -21.21
N ALA A 139 12.07 -2.02 -20.13
CA ALA A 139 13.16 -1.92 -19.16
C ALA A 139 12.64 -2.18 -17.74
N ASP A 140 13.43 -2.94 -16.99
CA ASP A 140 13.26 -3.10 -15.54
C ASP A 140 14.07 -2.00 -14.83
N TYR A 141 13.47 -1.38 -13.82
CA TYR A 141 14.13 -0.43 -12.95
C TYR A 141 13.86 -0.80 -11.48
N LEU A 142 14.73 -0.37 -10.58
CA LEU A 142 14.58 -0.53 -9.14
C LEU A 142 14.45 0.83 -8.51
N VAL A 143 13.61 0.92 -7.49
CA VAL A 143 13.51 2.12 -6.66
C VAL A 143 13.84 1.78 -5.23
N HIS A 144 14.66 2.63 -4.62
CA HIS A 144 14.90 2.58 -3.19
C HIS A 144 14.76 3.95 -2.55
N TYR A 145 14.26 3.93 -1.31
CA TYR A 145 14.17 5.10 -0.46
C TYR A 145 15.44 5.20 0.38
N VAL A 146 16.07 6.38 0.40
CA VAL A 146 17.25 6.64 1.22
C VAL A 146 16.80 7.31 2.52
N ASP A 147 16.68 6.50 3.57
CA ASP A 147 16.42 6.99 4.92
C ASP A 147 17.72 7.53 5.52
N ARG A 148 17.70 8.78 6.03
CA ARG A 148 18.88 9.42 6.62
C ARG A 148 19.40 8.69 7.85
N ASP A 149 18.49 8.06 8.59
CA ASP A 149 18.79 7.48 9.89
C ASP A 149 18.98 5.95 9.83
N LYS A 150 18.68 5.31 8.70
CA LYS A 150 18.70 3.85 8.57
C LYS A 150 19.13 3.38 7.18
N GLN A 151 20.06 2.42 7.15
CA GLN A 151 20.40 1.64 5.95
C GLN A 151 19.35 0.53 5.66
N ILE A 152 18.06 0.84 5.72
CA ILE A 152 17.04 -0.13 5.28
C ILE A 152 16.96 -0.03 3.76
N ASN A 153 17.59 -0.99 3.07
CA ASN A 153 17.54 -1.14 1.62
C ASN A 153 16.20 -1.75 1.17
N GLN A 154 15.08 -1.07 1.43
CA GLN A 154 13.82 -1.44 0.78
C GLN A 154 13.91 -1.08 -0.69
N ARG A 155 13.96 -2.12 -1.53
CA ARG A 155 13.95 -2.01 -2.99
C ARG A 155 12.63 -2.52 -3.51
N ASP A 156 12.04 -1.80 -4.44
CA ASP A 156 10.83 -2.24 -5.14
C ASP A 156 11.07 -2.14 -6.66
N PRO A 157 10.90 -3.24 -7.41
CA PRO A 157 11.11 -3.24 -8.85
C PRO A 157 9.92 -2.62 -9.57
N GLY A 158 10.15 -1.92 -10.67
CA GLY A 158 9.14 -1.44 -11.59
C GLY A 158 9.54 -1.67 -13.04
N ARG A 159 8.59 -1.45 -13.95
CA ARG A 159 8.80 -1.66 -15.39
C ARG A 159 8.37 -0.47 -16.20
N VAL A 160 9.09 -0.21 -17.28
CA VAL A 160 8.68 0.75 -18.29
C VAL A 160 8.46 0.02 -19.60
N PHE A 161 7.32 0.29 -20.23
CA PHE A 161 6.90 -0.27 -21.50
C PHE A 161 6.77 0.86 -22.51
N VAL A 162 7.62 0.86 -23.55
CA VAL A 162 7.52 1.79 -24.67
C VAL A 162 6.86 1.06 -25.83
N TRP A 163 5.68 1.51 -26.25
CA TRP A 163 4.94 0.89 -27.38
C TRP A 163 4.66 1.92 -28.49
N PRO A 164 4.35 1.48 -29.72
CA PRO A 164 3.88 2.37 -30.77
C PRO A 164 2.57 3.06 -30.39
N ARG A 165 2.33 4.27 -30.92
CA ARG A 165 1.11 5.04 -30.64
C ARG A 165 -0.15 4.34 -31.16
N ASP A 166 -0.05 3.64 -32.27
CA ASP A 166 -1.12 2.84 -32.89
C ASP A 166 -1.24 1.41 -32.32
N ALA A 167 -0.56 1.10 -31.21
CA ALA A 167 -0.59 -0.20 -30.58
C ALA A 167 -2.03 -0.66 -30.26
N ARG A 168 -2.31 -1.94 -30.51
CA ARG A 168 -3.58 -2.59 -30.14
C ARG A 168 -3.51 -2.97 -28.67
N LEU A 169 -4.33 -2.34 -27.83
CA LEU A 169 -4.34 -2.55 -26.39
C LEU A 169 -5.46 -3.51 -25.97
N LEU A 170 -5.09 -4.56 -25.22
CA LEU A 170 -6.03 -5.39 -24.49
C LEU A 170 -5.91 -5.07 -23.00
N ILE A 171 -6.95 -4.43 -22.47
CA ILE A 171 -6.99 -3.94 -21.09
C ILE A 171 -7.72 -4.98 -20.24
N VAL A 172 -7.05 -5.57 -19.26
CA VAL A 172 -7.60 -6.65 -18.42
C VAL A 172 -7.81 -6.12 -17.00
N ASP A 173 -9.04 -6.21 -16.50
CA ASP A 173 -9.39 -5.89 -15.10
C ASP A 173 -8.85 -6.97 -14.15
N ALA A 174 -7.64 -6.77 -13.64
CA ALA A 174 -6.92 -7.79 -12.87
C ALA A 174 -7.61 -8.12 -11.55
N ASP A 175 -8.22 -7.12 -10.88
CA ASP A 175 -8.80 -7.29 -9.54
C ASP A 175 -9.94 -8.31 -9.49
N ALA A 176 -10.78 -8.36 -10.53
CA ALA A 176 -11.88 -9.31 -10.61
C ALA A 176 -11.49 -10.59 -11.36
N THR A 177 -10.58 -10.48 -12.34
CA THR A 177 -10.18 -11.60 -13.18
C THR A 177 -9.25 -12.57 -12.46
N PHE A 178 -8.37 -12.09 -11.59
CA PHE A 178 -7.40 -12.91 -10.89
C PHE A 178 -7.65 -12.86 -9.38
N ASP A 179 -8.12 -13.97 -8.80
CA ASP A 179 -8.36 -14.09 -7.36
C ASP A 179 -7.09 -14.33 -6.53
N GLY A 180 -5.92 -14.25 -7.16
CA GLY A 180 -4.61 -14.45 -6.53
C GLY A 180 -4.28 -15.90 -6.17
N SER A 181 -5.18 -16.86 -6.39
CA SER A 181 -4.94 -18.26 -6.02
C SER A 181 -4.39 -19.10 -7.17
N THR A 182 -5.01 -19.02 -8.35
CA THR A 182 -4.62 -19.77 -9.54
C THR A 182 -4.92 -19.00 -10.82
N VAL A 183 -4.09 -19.21 -11.86
CA VAL A 183 -4.37 -18.64 -13.19
C VAL A 183 -5.38 -19.57 -13.87
N ASP A 184 -6.55 -19.05 -14.26
CA ASP A 184 -7.50 -19.77 -15.11
C ASP A 184 -6.79 -20.22 -16.40
N PRO A 185 -6.71 -21.54 -16.70
CA PRO A 185 -6.03 -22.04 -17.89
C PRO A 185 -6.59 -21.49 -19.20
N GLN A 186 -7.90 -21.24 -19.29
CA GLN A 186 -8.52 -20.68 -20.48
C GLN A 186 -8.18 -19.19 -20.63
N ALA A 187 -8.13 -18.45 -19.52
CA ALA A 187 -7.69 -17.06 -19.53
C ALA A 187 -6.22 -16.95 -19.97
N SER A 188 -5.36 -17.77 -19.37
CA SER A 188 -3.94 -17.90 -19.73
C SER A 188 -3.75 -18.18 -21.21
N ALA A 189 -4.37 -19.25 -21.74
CA ALA A 189 -4.27 -19.63 -23.14
C ALA A 189 -4.75 -18.51 -24.09
N SER A 190 -5.88 -17.86 -23.76
CA SER A 190 -6.46 -16.80 -24.60
C SER A 190 -5.60 -15.55 -24.61
N LEU A 191 -5.10 -15.11 -23.45
CA LEU A 191 -4.21 -13.94 -23.34
C LEU A 191 -2.87 -14.19 -24.04
N LEU A 192 -2.29 -15.40 -23.92
CA LEU A 192 -1.08 -15.76 -24.63
C LEU A 192 -1.29 -15.82 -26.16
N ALA A 193 -2.43 -16.32 -26.62
CA ALA A 193 -2.77 -16.31 -28.05
C ALA A 193 -2.86 -14.87 -28.59
N LEU A 194 -3.53 -13.97 -27.86
CA LEU A 194 -3.67 -12.58 -28.26
C LEU A 194 -2.35 -11.81 -28.25
N ALA A 195 -1.48 -12.09 -27.29
CA ALA A 195 -0.13 -11.53 -27.29
C ALA A 195 0.68 -11.95 -28.53
N ARG A 196 0.53 -13.20 -29.01
CA ARG A 196 1.13 -13.65 -30.28
C ARG A 196 0.54 -12.95 -31.50
N GLU A 197 -0.71 -12.51 -31.43
CA GLU A 197 -1.38 -11.67 -32.43
C GLU A 197 -1.06 -10.17 -32.29
N LYS A 198 0.03 -9.82 -31.56
CA LYS A 198 0.53 -8.46 -31.35
C LYS A 198 -0.43 -7.55 -30.57
N TRP A 199 -1.30 -8.11 -29.73
CA TRP A 199 -1.99 -7.31 -28.71
C TRP A 199 -1.04 -7.01 -27.55
N HIS A 200 -0.99 -5.74 -27.15
CA HIS A 200 -0.28 -5.31 -25.96
C HIS A 200 -1.22 -5.39 -24.76
N ILE A 201 -0.85 -6.19 -23.76
CA ILE A 201 -1.72 -6.48 -22.63
C ILE A 201 -1.42 -5.49 -21.51
N VAL A 202 -2.45 -4.80 -21.01
CA VAL A 202 -2.37 -3.88 -19.87
C VAL A 202 -3.25 -4.43 -18.76
N TYR A 203 -2.70 -4.60 -17.56
CA TYR A 203 -3.45 -5.06 -16.40
C TYR A 203 -3.87 -3.87 -15.54
N LEU A 204 -5.14 -3.78 -15.17
CA LEU A 204 -5.67 -2.76 -14.25
C LEU A 204 -5.90 -3.35 -12.87
N ALA A 205 -5.25 -2.79 -11.85
CA ALA A 205 -5.42 -3.14 -10.44
C ALA A 205 -5.85 -1.88 -9.66
N LEU A 206 -7.10 -1.47 -9.87
CA LEU A 206 -7.66 -0.17 -9.46
C LEU A 206 -8.72 -0.30 -8.36
N ALA A 207 -9.23 -1.50 -8.07
CA ALA A 207 -10.27 -1.74 -7.08
C ALA A 207 -9.77 -1.57 -5.65
N THR A 208 -8.49 -1.87 -5.39
CA THR A 208 -7.92 -1.73 -4.05
C THR A 208 -7.49 -0.30 -3.75
N THR A 209 -7.91 0.19 -2.59
CA THR A 209 -7.43 1.45 -2.00
C THR A 209 -6.12 1.23 -1.23
N GLN A 210 -5.69 -0.02 -1.05
CA GLN A 210 -4.50 -0.34 -0.25
C GLN A 210 -3.33 -0.70 -1.15
N ALA A 211 -2.22 0.02 -0.99
CA ALA A 211 -1.03 -0.20 -1.80
C ALA A 211 -0.43 -1.60 -1.66
N HIS A 212 -0.56 -2.24 -0.48
CA HIS A 212 -0.04 -3.60 -0.29
C HIS A 212 -0.80 -4.64 -1.12
N GLU A 213 -2.12 -4.48 -1.30
CA GLU A 213 -2.91 -5.35 -2.17
C GLU A 213 -2.53 -5.13 -3.64
N PHE A 214 -2.28 -3.89 -4.06
CA PHE A 214 -1.74 -3.63 -5.41
C PHE A 214 -0.39 -4.33 -5.62
N ARG A 215 0.52 -4.26 -4.63
CA ARG A 215 1.81 -4.98 -4.69
C ARG A 215 1.63 -6.49 -4.78
N LYS A 216 0.66 -7.06 -4.05
CA LYS A 216 0.31 -8.48 -4.15
C LYS A 216 -0.16 -8.83 -5.56
N THR A 217 -1.11 -8.08 -6.13
CA THR A 217 -1.61 -8.30 -7.49
C THR A 217 -0.50 -8.21 -8.53
N ARG A 218 0.31 -7.15 -8.48
CA ARG A 218 1.46 -6.97 -9.40
C ARG A 218 2.51 -8.08 -9.23
N GLY A 219 2.85 -8.43 -7.99
CA GLY A 219 3.78 -9.50 -7.67
C GLY A 219 3.28 -10.86 -8.17
N TRP A 220 1.99 -11.15 -8.02
CA TRP A 220 1.35 -12.37 -8.49
C TRP A 220 1.34 -12.48 -10.02
N ILE A 221 1.01 -11.40 -10.73
CA ILE A 221 1.11 -11.35 -12.21
C ILE A 221 2.57 -11.57 -12.63
N GLY A 222 3.52 -10.94 -11.94
CA GLY A 222 4.95 -11.11 -12.18
C GLY A 222 5.48 -12.53 -11.92
N ALA A 223 4.99 -13.20 -10.88
CA ALA A 223 5.37 -14.57 -10.55
C ALA A 223 4.82 -15.61 -11.56
N ASN A 224 3.75 -15.26 -12.28
CA ASN A 224 3.13 -16.13 -13.29
C ASN A 224 3.57 -15.81 -14.73
N ARG A 225 4.74 -15.17 -14.90
CA ARG A 225 5.38 -15.02 -16.22
C ARG A 225 5.57 -16.39 -16.87
N GLY A 226 5.10 -16.54 -18.10
CA GLY A 226 5.04 -17.81 -18.82
C GLY A 226 3.64 -18.43 -18.87
N LYS A 227 2.81 -18.17 -17.86
CA LYS A 227 1.36 -18.45 -17.91
C LYS A 227 0.57 -17.20 -18.34
N LEU A 228 1.06 -16.02 -18.01
CA LEU A 228 0.49 -14.75 -18.44
C LEU A 228 1.47 -14.03 -19.37
N PRO A 229 0.97 -13.32 -20.39
CA PRO A 229 1.80 -12.44 -21.20
C PRO A 229 2.37 -11.31 -20.35
N VAL A 230 3.54 -10.79 -20.76
CA VAL A 230 4.18 -9.69 -20.06
C VAL A 230 3.44 -8.39 -20.38
N GLY A 231 3.09 -7.62 -19.36
CA GLY A 231 2.45 -6.31 -19.51
C GLY A 231 2.55 -5.47 -18.22
N PRO A 232 2.34 -4.15 -18.31
CA PRO A 232 2.30 -3.27 -17.15
C PRO A 232 1.08 -3.56 -16.28
N VAL A 233 1.26 -3.47 -14.96
CA VAL A 233 0.17 -3.47 -13.99
C VAL A 233 -0.05 -2.04 -13.49
N LEU A 234 -1.11 -1.41 -13.98
CA LEU A 234 -1.47 -0.03 -13.63
C LEU A 234 -2.30 -0.02 -12.35
N GLY A 235 -1.81 0.71 -11.36
CA GLY A 235 -2.48 0.95 -10.09
C GLY A 235 -3.15 2.32 -10.03
N ARG A 236 -3.81 2.61 -8.90
CA ARG A 236 -4.43 3.92 -8.69
C ARG A 236 -3.38 5.02 -8.69
N PRO A 237 -3.70 6.22 -9.21
CA PRO A 237 -2.82 7.37 -9.14
C PRO A 237 -2.62 7.81 -7.70
N HIS A 238 -3.54 7.51 -6.77
CA HIS A 238 -3.47 7.76 -5.32
C HIS A 238 -4.19 6.64 -4.55
N PHE A 239 -3.57 6.10 -3.50
CA PHE A 239 -4.15 5.01 -2.70
C PHE A 239 -4.95 5.52 -1.49
N ALA A 240 -4.56 6.67 -0.92
CA ALA A 240 -5.24 7.27 0.23
C ALA A 240 -6.53 8.04 -0.13
N ASP A 241 -6.85 8.17 -1.42
CA ASP A 241 -7.97 9.00 -1.86
C ASP A 241 -9.31 8.31 -1.67
N THR A 242 -10.29 9.11 -1.23
CA THR A 242 -11.71 8.76 -1.13
C THR A 242 -12.41 8.64 -2.49
N GLU A 243 -11.66 8.76 -3.60
CA GLU A 243 -12.19 8.56 -4.94
C GLU A 243 -12.88 7.20 -5.06
N LEU A 244 -14.01 7.18 -5.75
CA LEU A 244 -14.72 5.95 -6.02
C LEU A 244 -13.91 5.11 -7.03
N PRO A 245 -13.82 3.78 -6.85
CA PRO A 245 -13.12 2.90 -7.80
C PRO A 245 -13.60 3.04 -9.25
N ALA A 246 -14.88 3.40 -9.45
CA ALA A 246 -15.45 3.63 -10.77
C ALA A 246 -14.83 4.84 -11.47
N ASP A 247 -14.61 5.95 -10.75
CA ASP A 247 -14.06 7.18 -11.31
C ASP A 247 -12.57 7.03 -11.61
N THR A 248 -11.82 6.42 -10.69
CA THR A 248 -10.41 6.07 -10.93
C THR A 248 -10.26 5.15 -12.15
N ARG A 249 -11.16 4.18 -12.32
CA ARG A 249 -11.17 3.32 -13.51
C ARG A 249 -11.47 4.10 -14.79
N ARG A 250 -12.48 4.97 -14.78
CA ARG A 250 -12.82 5.81 -15.94
C ARG A 250 -11.63 6.69 -16.34
N ALA A 251 -11.02 7.38 -15.38
CA ALA A 251 -9.84 8.21 -15.62
C ALA A 251 -8.66 7.42 -16.22
N ALA A 252 -8.41 6.20 -15.74
CA ALA A 252 -7.35 5.34 -16.28
C ALA A 252 -7.64 4.90 -17.73
N LEU A 253 -8.90 4.56 -18.04
CA LEU A 253 -9.31 4.19 -19.40
C LEU A 253 -9.26 5.37 -20.37
N ASP A 254 -9.70 6.55 -19.93
CA ASP A 254 -9.64 7.78 -20.72
C ASP A 254 -8.18 8.16 -21.02
N TRP A 255 -7.31 8.06 -20.02
CA TRP A 255 -5.87 8.29 -20.19
C TRP A 255 -5.24 7.32 -21.19
N LEU A 256 -5.56 6.02 -21.12
CA LEU A 256 -5.06 5.02 -22.08
C LEU A 256 -5.52 5.32 -23.51
N LYS A 257 -6.81 5.64 -23.69
CA LYS A 257 -7.42 5.96 -24.98
C LYS A 257 -6.88 7.24 -25.60
N GLN A 258 -6.57 8.24 -24.79
CA GLN A 258 -5.95 9.48 -25.27
C GLN A 258 -4.50 9.23 -25.73
N ARG A 259 -3.76 8.42 -24.96
CA ARG A 259 -2.34 8.17 -25.20
C ARG A 259 -2.10 7.21 -26.36
N PHE A 260 -2.94 6.20 -26.49
CA PHE A 260 -2.92 5.22 -27.58
C PHE A 260 -4.21 5.41 -28.38
N PRO A 261 -4.20 5.95 -29.60
CA PRO A 261 -5.39 6.04 -30.46
C PRO A 261 -5.72 4.73 -31.21
N GLY A 262 -4.95 3.65 -31.01
CA GLY A 262 -5.16 2.36 -31.65
C GLY A 262 -6.46 1.64 -31.25
N SER A 263 -6.52 0.33 -31.50
CA SER A 263 -7.68 -0.48 -31.07
C SER A 263 -7.61 -0.77 -29.57
N HIS A 264 -8.71 -0.51 -28.84
CA HIS A 264 -8.82 -0.78 -27.40
C HIS A 264 -9.93 -1.78 -27.15
N VAL A 265 -9.61 -2.85 -26.43
CA VAL A 265 -10.62 -3.76 -25.91
C VAL A 265 -10.39 -4.00 -24.43
N ALA A 266 -11.43 -3.78 -23.63
CA ALA A 266 -11.44 -4.06 -22.21
C ALA A 266 -12.04 -5.45 -21.93
N ILE A 267 -11.38 -6.25 -21.12
CA ILE A 267 -11.89 -7.51 -20.58
C ILE A 267 -12.10 -7.31 -19.09
N ALA A 268 -13.32 -7.54 -18.63
CA ALA A 268 -13.64 -7.49 -17.20
C ALA A 268 -14.52 -8.67 -16.80
N LYS A 269 -14.24 -9.24 -15.64
CA LYS A 269 -15.12 -10.25 -15.03
C LYS A 269 -16.33 -9.63 -14.34
N ASN A 270 -16.21 -8.37 -13.90
CA ASN A 270 -17.30 -7.63 -13.28
C ASN A 270 -18.13 -6.90 -14.35
N ALA A 271 -19.45 -7.11 -14.35
CA ALA A 271 -20.38 -6.45 -15.25
C ALA A 271 -20.33 -4.91 -15.15
N SER A 272 -20.17 -4.35 -13.94
CA SER A 272 -20.07 -2.90 -13.75
C SER A 272 -18.77 -2.34 -14.34
N ALA A 273 -17.65 -3.05 -14.19
CA ALA A 273 -16.37 -2.68 -14.80
C ALA A 273 -16.44 -2.74 -16.34
N ALA A 274 -17.08 -3.78 -16.89
CA ALA A 274 -17.34 -3.87 -18.33
C ALA A 274 -18.23 -2.73 -18.83
N GLN A 275 -19.24 -2.33 -18.06
CA GLN A 275 -20.10 -1.19 -18.41
C GLN A 275 -19.34 0.14 -18.37
N ILE A 276 -18.53 0.38 -17.35
CA ILE A 276 -17.67 1.58 -17.26
C ILE A 276 -16.75 1.69 -18.50
N ALA A 277 -16.21 0.57 -18.97
CA ALA A 277 -15.40 0.57 -20.18
C ALA A 277 -16.20 0.89 -21.46
N LYS A 278 -17.45 0.41 -21.57
CA LYS A 278 -18.35 0.80 -22.67
C LYS A 278 -18.68 2.29 -22.61
N ASP A 279 -18.95 2.82 -21.41
CA ASP A 279 -19.27 4.23 -21.20
C ASP A 279 -18.10 5.14 -21.55
N ALA A 280 -16.85 4.69 -21.35
CA ALA A 280 -15.63 5.36 -21.82
C ALA A 280 -15.40 5.24 -23.35
N GLY A 281 -16.29 4.54 -24.06
CA GLY A 281 -16.25 4.35 -25.51
C GLY A 281 -15.27 3.27 -25.96
N LEU A 282 -14.93 2.30 -25.10
CA LEU A 282 -14.13 1.13 -25.48
C LEU A 282 -15.05 -0.04 -25.84
N ARG A 283 -14.58 -0.93 -26.73
CA ARG A 283 -15.19 -2.26 -26.87
C ARG A 283 -14.91 -3.01 -25.56
N ALA A 284 -15.94 -3.56 -24.93
CA ALA A 284 -15.79 -4.30 -23.67
C ALA A 284 -16.38 -5.71 -23.77
N ILE A 285 -15.63 -6.69 -23.26
CA ILE A 285 -16.03 -8.09 -23.16
C ILE A 285 -16.20 -8.42 -21.67
N HIS A 286 -17.45 -8.70 -21.28
CA HIS A 286 -17.75 -9.24 -19.96
C HIS A 286 -17.50 -10.74 -19.97
N VAL A 287 -16.60 -11.21 -19.12
CA VAL A 287 -16.20 -12.63 -19.05
C VAL A 287 -16.72 -13.28 -17.77
N GLY A 288 -17.34 -14.45 -17.87
CA GLY A 288 -17.95 -15.13 -16.73
C GLY A 288 -19.00 -16.18 -17.13
N PRO A 289 -19.81 -16.67 -16.18
CA PRO A 289 -20.96 -17.52 -16.49
C PRO A 289 -22.01 -16.75 -17.31
N ALA A 290 -22.83 -17.50 -18.07
CA ALA A 290 -23.85 -16.91 -18.95
C ALA A 290 -24.72 -15.87 -18.20
N PRO A 291 -25.00 -14.70 -18.80
CA PRO A 291 -24.83 -14.36 -20.23
C PRO A 291 -23.44 -13.83 -20.63
N ALA A 292 -22.43 -13.90 -19.75
CA ALA A 292 -21.08 -13.45 -20.06
C ALA A 292 -20.35 -14.38 -21.06
N THR A 293 -19.33 -13.85 -21.71
CA THR A 293 -18.52 -14.58 -22.70
C THR A 293 -17.51 -15.48 -22.00
N ALA A 294 -17.42 -16.77 -22.37
CA ALA A 294 -16.36 -17.63 -21.83
C ALA A 294 -14.99 -17.25 -22.40
N TRP A 295 -13.91 -17.42 -21.63
CA TRP A 295 -12.53 -17.08 -22.03
C TRP A 295 -12.15 -17.65 -23.40
N LYS A 296 -12.51 -18.91 -23.67
CA LYS A 296 -12.24 -19.58 -24.95
C LYS A 296 -12.80 -18.85 -26.19
N HIS A 297 -13.79 -17.98 -26.03
CA HIS A 297 -14.40 -17.22 -27.11
C HIS A 297 -13.86 -15.80 -27.25
N VAL A 298 -13.03 -15.34 -26.31
CA VAL A 298 -12.46 -13.98 -26.32
C VAL A 298 -11.66 -13.72 -27.60
N PRO A 299 -10.77 -14.61 -28.09
CA PRO A 299 -10.03 -14.34 -29.33
C PRO A 299 -10.93 -14.19 -30.56
N ALA A 300 -12.00 -14.99 -30.65
CA ALA A 300 -12.97 -14.89 -31.74
C ALA A 300 -13.76 -13.57 -31.66
N ALA A 301 -14.07 -13.11 -30.45
CA ALA A 301 -14.72 -11.83 -30.21
C ALA A 301 -13.80 -10.61 -30.42
N LEU A 302 -12.54 -10.79 -30.83
CA LEU A 302 -11.60 -9.69 -31.13
C LEU A 302 -11.27 -9.56 -32.62
N LYS A 303 -11.65 -10.56 -33.42
CA LYS A 303 -11.66 -10.49 -34.88
C LYS A 303 -12.85 -9.65 -35.36
#